data_AF-A0A8T3XPU1-F1
#
_entry.id   AF-A0A8T3XPU1-F1
#
_cell.length_a   1.000
_cell.length_b   1.000
_cell.length_c   1.000
_cell.angle_alpha   90.00
_cell.angle_beta   90.00
_cell.angle_gamma   90.00
#
_symmetry.space_group_name_H-M   'P 1'
#
loop_
_entity.id
_entity.type
_entity.pdbx_description
1 polymer ?
#
loop_
_entity_poly.entity_id
_entity_poly.type
_entity_poly.pdbx_seq_one_letter_code
_entity_poly.pdbx_strand_id
1 'polypeptide(L)'
;MKKFISTFIIVLFLASLMPLSIFADRSDDAASNSGPGKLMLRFSDDNVDKNDVDEKEETEMRMKLRKEVVEDSDFKERILKEEEKSRLRENSMKHQELFKVGKLKADEFRIRLETNKTKIKECREKDTEACRLIKKGSFEIAQNYLLNIIDALINHLKFVKEKVQGSEELSEQDVKESVSRIDALIGKLEDLKTKVSQATTRDQIIELNSQLRQLMKDVKADSDLSIEHIRHKRIGEILERAEHLEAKLARIQ
;
A
#
# COMPACT_ATOMS: atom_id res chain seq x y z
N MET A 1 -36.32 -2.48 16.94
CA MET A 1 -35.54 -2.06 15.75
C MET A 1 -34.04 -1.88 15.99
N LYS A 2 -33.57 -1.32 17.12
CA LYS A 2 -32.13 -1.13 17.38
C LYS A 2 -31.28 -2.42 17.45
N LYS A 3 -31.88 -3.57 17.80
CA LYS A 3 -31.16 -4.85 17.88
C LYS A 3 -30.83 -5.47 16.51
N PHE A 4 -31.60 -5.17 15.46
CA PHE A 4 -31.37 -5.71 14.11
C PHE A 4 -30.17 -5.06 13.39
N ILE A 5 -29.89 -3.78 13.69
CA ILE A 5 -28.78 -3.05 13.08
C ILE A 5 -27.43 -3.58 13.58
N SER A 6 -27.34 -3.96 14.87
CA SER A 6 -26.11 -4.52 15.46
C SER A 6 -25.77 -5.90 14.87
N THR A 7 -26.78 -6.77 14.67
CA THR A 7 -26.57 -8.09 14.07
C THR A 7 -26.13 -7.98 12.61
N PHE A 8 -26.64 -6.99 11.87
CA PHE A 8 -26.28 -6.78 10.46
C PHE A 8 -24.81 -6.34 10.30
N ILE A 9 -24.29 -5.51 11.22
CA ILE A 9 -22.90 -5.03 11.17
C ILE A 9 -21.91 -6.16 11.47
N ILE A 10 -22.24 -7.06 12.41
CA ILE A 10 -21.38 -8.20 12.78
C ILE A 10 -21.33 -9.23 11.64
N VAL A 11 -22.45 -9.50 10.97
CA VAL A 11 -22.49 -10.40 9.80
C VAL A 11 -21.69 -9.84 8.62
N LEU A 12 -21.72 -8.53 8.41
CA LEU A 12 -20.96 -7.86 7.34
C LEU A 12 -19.45 -7.85 7.61
N PHE A 13 -19.05 -7.80 8.89
CA PHE A 13 -17.64 -7.90 9.30
C PHE A 13 -17.11 -9.34 9.17
N LEU A 14 -17.92 -10.35 9.52
CA LEU A 14 -17.55 -11.77 9.38
C LEU A 14 -17.45 -12.22 7.91
N ALA A 15 -18.30 -11.69 7.02
CA ALA A 15 -18.22 -11.95 5.58
C ALA A 15 -16.96 -11.36 4.92
N SER A 16 -16.31 -10.36 5.54
CA SER A 16 -15.09 -9.73 5.02
C SER A 16 -13.80 -10.49 5.36
N LEU A 17 -13.85 -11.45 6.29
CA LEU A 17 -12.72 -12.24 6.74
C LEU A 17 -12.64 -13.64 6.11
N MET A 18 -13.63 -14.04 5.29
CA MET A 18 -13.54 -15.29 4.54
C MET A 18 -12.75 -15.09 3.24
N PRO A 19 -11.63 -15.79 3.02
CA PRO A 19 -10.95 -15.79 1.73
C PRO A 19 -11.90 -16.34 0.66
N LEU A 20 -12.06 -15.60 -0.43
CA LEU A 20 -12.94 -15.89 -1.58
C LEU A 20 -12.57 -17.17 -2.37
N SER A 21 -11.76 -18.07 -1.82
CA SER A 21 -11.24 -19.27 -2.48
C SER A 21 -12.22 -20.45 -2.53
N ILE A 22 -13.47 -20.32 -2.06
CA ILE A 22 -14.45 -21.43 -2.00
C ILE A 22 -15.54 -21.35 -3.09
N PHE A 23 -15.58 -20.32 -3.94
CA PHE A 23 -16.55 -20.23 -5.05
C PHE A 23 -15.97 -20.56 -6.43
N ALA A 24 -15.16 -21.62 -6.48
CA ALA A 24 -14.77 -22.26 -7.74
C ALA A 24 -15.13 -23.75 -7.70
N ASP A 25 -16.42 -24.07 -7.71
CA ASP A 25 -16.87 -25.30 -8.36
C ASP A 25 -18.36 -25.26 -8.73
N ARG A 26 -18.67 -25.92 -9.86
CA ARG A 26 -19.96 -26.10 -10.56
C ARG A 26 -20.48 -25.00 -11.49
N SER A 27 -20.08 -25.11 -12.76
CA SER A 27 -21.05 -25.33 -13.84
C SER A 27 -20.38 -26.13 -14.95
N ASP A 28 -20.74 -27.41 -15.03
CA ASP A 28 -20.56 -28.22 -16.23
C ASP A 28 -21.59 -27.72 -17.26
N ASP A 29 -21.12 -27.14 -18.37
CA ASP A 29 -21.24 -27.73 -19.70
C ASP A 29 -21.11 -26.71 -20.85
N ALA A 30 -20.39 -27.17 -21.88
CA ALA A 30 -20.48 -26.81 -23.29
C ALA A 30 -19.82 -25.51 -23.81
N ALA A 31 -18.56 -25.71 -24.21
CA ALA A 31 -18.05 -25.49 -25.56
C ALA A 31 -17.47 -24.11 -25.96
N SER A 32 -16.28 -24.23 -26.57
CA SER A 32 -15.72 -23.38 -27.62
C SER A 32 -14.81 -22.22 -27.23
N ASN A 33 -13.53 -22.60 -27.17
CA ASN A 33 -12.38 -22.00 -27.85
C ASN A 33 -11.67 -20.75 -27.30
N SER A 34 -10.36 -20.96 -27.12
CA SER A 34 -9.23 -20.03 -27.11
C SER A 34 -9.22 -18.93 -26.04
N GLY A 35 -8.64 -19.27 -24.88
CA GLY A 35 -8.15 -18.34 -23.87
C GLY A 35 -6.74 -18.76 -23.39
N PRO A 36 -5.90 -17.81 -22.96
CA PRO A 36 -4.46 -17.97 -22.86
C PRO A 36 -4.07 -18.92 -21.71
N GLY A 37 -3.01 -19.69 -21.96
CA GLY A 37 -2.48 -20.72 -21.08
C GLY A 37 -2.41 -20.29 -19.62
N LYS A 38 -3.21 -20.97 -18.80
CA LYS A 38 -3.05 -21.05 -17.36
C LYS A 38 -1.72 -21.76 -17.10
N LEU A 39 -0.65 -20.98 -16.95
CA LEU A 39 0.64 -21.42 -16.45
C LEU A 39 0.43 -21.90 -15.02
N MET A 40 0.03 -23.16 -14.85
CA MET A 40 0.13 -23.85 -13.57
C MET A 40 1.63 -24.00 -13.28
N LEU A 41 2.16 -23.12 -12.44
CA LEU A 41 3.36 -23.41 -11.67
C LEU A 41 3.03 -24.62 -10.80
N ARG A 42 3.26 -25.82 -11.33
CA ARG A 42 3.59 -27.00 -10.55
C ARG A 42 4.86 -26.61 -9.80
N PHE A 43 4.72 -26.21 -8.55
CA PHE A 43 5.79 -26.36 -7.59
C PHE A 43 5.95 -27.87 -7.43
N SER A 44 6.88 -28.44 -8.20
CA SER A 44 7.45 -29.71 -7.85
C SER A 44 7.97 -29.55 -6.42
N ASP A 45 7.47 -30.40 -5.51
CA ASP A 45 8.14 -30.69 -4.25
C ASP A 45 9.49 -31.33 -4.61
N ASP A 46 10.44 -30.48 -5.04
CA ASP A 46 11.83 -30.83 -5.02
C ASP A 46 12.16 -31.01 -3.55
N ASN A 47 12.36 -32.27 -3.16
CA ASN A 47 13.16 -32.64 -2.01
C ASN A 47 14.52 -31.95 -2.19
N VAL A 48 14.60 -30.69 -1.75
CA VAL A 48 15.86 -30.01 -1.53
C VAL A 48 16.50 -30.77 -0.39
N ASP A 49 17.38 -31.67 -0.79
CA ASP A 49 18.37 -32.30 0.05
C ASP A 49 18.94 -31.18 0.93
N LYS A 50 18.66 -31.25 2.24
CA LYS A 50 19.25 -30.37 3.23
C LYS A 50 20.71 -30.77 3.33
N ASN A 51 21.47 -30.41 2.30
CA ASN A 51 22.92 -30.43 2.35
C ASN A 51 23.31 -29.63 3.58
N ASP A 52 24.13 -30.26 4.41
CA ASP A 52 24.85 -29.68 5.52
C ASP A 52 25.59 -28.43 5.04
N VAL A 53 24.89 -27.30 4.99
CA VAL A 53 25.54 -25.99 4.97
C VAL A 53 26.25 -25.93 6.30
N ASP A 54 27.57 -26.06 6.24
CA ASP A 54 28.48 -26.12 7.38
C ASP A 54 28.06 -25.03 8.39
N GLU A 55 27.68 -25.44 9.61
CA GLU A 55 27.20 -24.53 10.67
C GLU A 55 28.23 -23.40 10.95
N LYS A 56 29.49 -23.65 10.60
CA LYS A 56 30.59 -22.67 10.56
C LYS A 56 30.42 -21.56 9.51
N GLU A 57 29.97 -21.86 8.29
CA GLU A 57 29.76 -20.83 7.26
C GLU A 57 28.58 -19.92 7.62
N GLU A 58 27.49 -20.48 8.18
CA GLU A 58 26.35 -19.66 8.62
C GLU A 58 26.75 -18.74 9.79
N THR A 59 27.54 -19.23 10.74
CA THR A 59 28.04 -18.42 11.85
C THR A 59 29.04 -17.35 11.41
N GLU A 60 29.92 -17.64 10.46
CA GLU A 60 30.87 -16.65 9.92
C GLU A 60 30.14 -15.57 9.10
N MET A 61 29.14 -15.96 8.31
CA MET A 61 28.31 -15.03 7.54
C MET A 61 27.50 -14.11 8.47
N ARG A 62 26.94 -14.65 9.56
CA ARG A 62 26.30 -13.85 10.62
C ARG A 62 27.27 -12.91 11.32
N MET A 63 28.50 -13.33 11.61
CA MET A 63 29.50 -12.44 12.21
C MET A 63 29.94 -11.33 11.25
N LYS A 64 30.05 -11.59 9.95
CA LYS A 64 30.37 -10.57 8.93
C LYS A 64 29.25 -9.54 8.80
N LEU A 65 28.00 -9.98 8.65
CA LEU A 65 26.82 -9.11 8.66
C LEU A 65 26.76 -8.27 9.95
N ARG A 66 27.08 -8.86 11.10
CA ARG A 66 27.10 -8.14 12.38
C ARG A 66 28.21 -7.09 12.45
N LYS A 67 29.40 -7.37 11.90
CA LYS A 67 30.49 -6.38 11.83
C LYS A 67 30.16 -5.19 10.92
N GLU A 68 29.55 -5.44 9.77
CA GLU A 68 29.18 -4.39 8.82
C GLU A 68 28.10 -3.45 9.40
N VAL A 69 27.17 -3.99 10.19
CA VAL A 69 26.16 -3.19 10.93
C VAL A 69 26.79 -2.36 12.07
N VAL A 70 27.88 -2.82 12.67
CA VAL A 70 28.56 -2.14 13.79
C VAL A 70 29.47 -1.01 13.32
N GLU A 71 30.02 -1.06 12.10
CA GLU A 71 30.88 0.03 11.57
C GLU A 71 30.09 1.28 11.14
N ASP A 72 28.77 1.19 10.99
CA ASP A 72 27.86 2.33 10.75
C ASP A 72 27.52 3.10 12.07
N SER A 73 28.41 3.02 13.08
CA SER A 73 28.23 3.53 14.45
C SER A 73 28.20 5.06 14.60
N ASP A 74 28.24 5.81 13.51
CA ASP A 74 27.99 7.26 13.53
C ASP A 74 26.49 7.59 13.63
N PHE A 75 25.68 6.60 14.03
CA PHE A 75 24.27 6.76 14.38
C PHE A 75 24.13 7.68 15.61
N LYS A 76 24.02 8.99 15.35
CA LYS A 76 23.54 9.94 16.33
C LYS A 76 22.02 9.87 16.34
N GLU A 77 21.46 9.33 17.43
CA GLU A 77 20.01 9.39 17.70
C GLU A 77 19.53 10.83 17.48
N ARG A 78 18.51 10.97 16.63
CA ARG A 78 17.94 12.29 16.36
C ARG A 78 17.00 12.65 17.50
N ILE A 79 17.36 13.65 18.29
CA ILE A 79 16.54 14.11 19.40
C ILE A 79 15.49 15.09 18.87
N LEU A 80 14.23 14.68 18.83
CA LEU A 80 13.13 15.58 18.50
C LEU A 80 12.62 16.29 19.75
N LYS A 81 12.23 17.56 19.60
CA LYS A 81 11.51 18.26 20.67
C LYS A 81 10.13 17.62 20.85
N GLU A 82 9.66 17.47 22.09
CA GLU A 82 8.38 16.82 22.38
C GLU A 82 7.19 17.50 21.68
N GLU A 83 7.22 18.83 21.56
CA GLU A 83 6.22 19.60 20.81
C GLU A 83 6.17 19.19 19.33
N GLU A 84 7.33 19.02 18.69
CA GLU A 84 7.44 18.61 17.30
C GLU A 84 6.98 17.16 17.11
N LYS A 85 7.39 16.27 18.01
CA LYS A 85 6.96 14.87 18.03
C LYS A 85 5.45 14.73 18.15
N SER A 86 4.83 15.52 19.03
CA SER A 86 3.38 15.58 19.19
C SER A 86 2.69 16.06 17.92
N ARG A 87 3.18 17.16 17.32
CA ARG A 87 2.67 17.71 16.06
C ARG A 87 2.73 16.70 14.91
N LEU A 88 3.86 16.02 14.72
CA LEU A 88 4.05 15.01 13.68
C LEU A 88 3.11 13.81 13.89
N ARG A 89 2.88 13.39 15.14
CA ARG A 89 1.91 12.34 15.47
C ARG A 89 0.48 12.75 15.14
N GLU A 90 0.08 13.97 15.48
CA GLU A 90 -1.24 14.51 15.15
C GLU A 90 -1.46 14.59 13.64
N ASN A 91 -0.49 15.15 12.91
CA ASN A 91 -0.53 15.22 11.45
C ASN A 91 -0.61 13.82 10.82
N SER A 92 0.19 12.88 11.32
CA SER A 92 0.16 11.49 10.87
C SER A 92 -1.25 10.90 11.04
N MET A 93 -1.87 11.02 12.21
CA MET A 93 -3.23 10.53 12.44
C MET A 93 -4.25 11.21 11.51
N LYS A 94 -4.15 12.53 11.32
CA LYS A 94 -5.00 13.28 10.40
C LYS A 94 -4.90 12.76 8.97
N HIS A 95 -3.69 12.54 8.46
CA HIS A 95 -3.47 12.01 7.12
C HIS A 95 -3.93 10.56 6.98
N GLN A 96 -3.79 9.76 8.03
CA GLN A 96 -4.34 8.40 8.07
C GLN A 96 -5.87 8.40 7.94
N GLU A 97 -6.57 9.29 8.63
CA GLU A 97 -8.03 9.41 8.53
C GLU A 97 -8.45 9.93 7.14
N LEU A 98 -7.76 10.94 6.61
CA LEU A 98 -8.02 11.44 5.26
C LEU A 98 -7.81 10.36 4.20
N PHE A 99 -6.80 9.50 4.35
CA PHE A 99 -6.59 8.35 3.49
C PHE A 99 -7.77 7.37 3.53
N LYS A 100 -8.25 7.01 4.73
CA LYS A 100 -9.42 6.12 4.89
C LYS A 100 -10.66 6.71 4.23
N VAL A 101 -10.94 7.99 4.45
CA VAL A 101 -12.08 8.69 3.84
C VAL A 101 -11.97 8.71 2.32
N GLY A 102 -10.79 9.05 1.79
CA GLY A 102 -10.54 9.05 0.33
C GLY A 102 -10.76 7.68 -0.29
N LYS A 103 -10.29 6.62 0.38
CA LYS A 103 -10.49 5.23 -0.06
C LYS A 103 -11.97 4.83 -0.10
N LEU A 104 -12.74 5.17 0.93
CA LEU A 104 -14.18 4.89 0.97
C LEU A 104 -14.93 5.59 -0.17
N LYS A 105 -14.61 6.86 -0.44
CA LYS A 105 -15.18 7.60 -1.57
C LYS A 105 -14.82 6.95 -2.91
N ALA A 106 -13.55 6.58 -3.09
CA ALA A 106 -13.12 5.87 -4.29
C ALA A 106 -13.87 4.55 -4.48
N ASP A 107 -14.10 3.79 -3.41
CA ASP A 107 -14.89 2.55 -3.47
C ASP A 107 -16.35 2.79 -3.86
N GLU A 108 -16.98 3.86 -3.36
CA GLU A 108 -18.33 4.26 -3.77
C GLU A 108 -18.39 4.56 -5.28
N PHE A 109 -17.46 5.36 -5.80
CA PHE A 109 -17.40 5.65 -7.24
C PHE A 109 -17.10 4.40 -8.08
N ARG A 110 -16.28 3.47 -7.59
CA ARG A 110 -16.02 2.18 -8.25
C ARG A 110 -17.30 1.37 -8.44
N ILE A 111 -18.13 1.27 -7.38
CA ILE A 111 -19.41 0.54 -7.45
C ILE A 111 -20.35 1.20 -8.46
N ARG A 112 -20.40 2.54 -8.48
CA ARG A 112 -21.20 3.30 -9.46
C ARG A 112 -20.71 3.07 -10.89
N LEU A 113 -19.40 3.01 -11.12
CA LEU A 113 -18.83 2.70 -12.42
C LEU A 113 -19.24 1.32 -12.92
N GLU A 114 -19.13 0.29 -12.08
CA GLU A 114 -19.53 -1.07 -12.47
C GLU A 114 -21.03 -1.15 -12.75
N THR A 115 -21.85 -0.42 -11.99
CA THR A 115 -23.30 -0.32 -12.25
C THR A 115 -23.59 0.38 -13.58
N ASN A 116 -22.84 1.42 -13.93
CA ASN A 116 -23.05 2.13 -15.20
C ASN A 116 -22.48 1.39 -16.41
N LYS A 117 -21.50 0.52 -16.21
CA LYS A 117 -20.89 -0.28 -17.27
C LYS A 117 -21.90 -1.21 -17.95
N THR A 118 -22.85 -1.77 -17.21
CA THR A 118 -23.95 -2.57 -17.80
C THR A 118 -24.85 -1.71 -18.67
N LYS A 119 -25.28 -0.54 -18.16
CA LYS A 119 -26.09 0.45 -18.90
C LYS A 119 -25.37 0.96 -20.17
N ILE A 120 -24.06 1.18 -20.10
CA ILE A 120 -23.27 1.57 -21.29
C ILE A 120 -23.25 0.46 -22.34
N LYS A 121 -23.18 -0.82 -21.94
CA LYS A 121 -23.22 -1.94 -22.89
C LYS A 121 -24.54 -1.97 -23.66
N GLU A 122 -25.66 -1.72 -22.98
CA GLU A 122 -26.99 -1.61 -23.61
C GLU A 122 -27.07 -0.42 -24.59
N CYS A 123 -26.27 0.62 -24.34
CA CYS A 123 -26.15 1.82 -25.17
C CYS A 123 -25.11 1.73 -26.30
N ARG A 124 -24.56 0.55 -26.64
CA ARG A 124 -23.54 0.41 -27.68
C ARG A 124 -24.02 0.86 -29.06
N GLU A 125 -25.24 0.47 -29.44
CA GLU A 125 -25.78 0.68 -30.80
C GLU A 125 -26.83 1.79 -30.86
N LYS A 126 -27.25 2.34 -29.71
CA LYS A 126 -28.31 3.35 -29.61
C LYS A 126 -27.70 4.72 -29.34
N ASP A 127 -27.93 5.67 -30.24
CA ASP A 127 -27.60 7.09 -30.04
C ASP A 127 -28.83 7.89 -29.57
N THR A 128 -29.45 7.41 -28.50
CA THR A 128 -30.55 8.13 -27.84
C THR A 128 -29.99 9.15 -26.84
N GLU A 129 -30.75 10.22 -26.58
CA GLU A 129 -30.37 11.25 -25.59
C GLU A 129 -30.08 10.64 -24.20
N ALA A 130 -30.87 9.63 -23.79
CA ALA A 130 -30.62 8.89 -22.56
C ALA A 130 -29.24 8.21 -22.54
N CYS A 131 -28.81 7.61 -23.66
CA CYS A 131 -27.49 7.00 -23.77
C CYS A 131 -26.36 8.03 -23.77
N ARG A 132 -26.56 9.23 -24.33
CA ARG A 132 -25.61 10.34 -24.25
C ARG A 132 -25.43 10.82 -22.81
N LEU A 133 -26.52 10.97 -22.06
CA LEU A 133 -26.48 11.32 -20.63
C LEU A 133 -25.77 10.25 -19.78
N ILE A 134 -26.03 8.97 -20.03
CA ILE A 134 -25.35 7.86 -19.33
C ILE A 134 -23.84 7.88 -19.63
N LYS A 135 -23.44 8.08 -20.89
CA LYS A 135 -22.03 8.17 -21.28
C LYS A 135 -21.33 9.34 -20.59
N LYS A 136 -21.96 10.53 -20.58
CA LYS A 136 -21.44 11.73 -19.90
C LYS A 136 -21.33 11.53 -18.39
N GLY A 137 -22.38 11.04 -17.73
CA GLY A 137 -22.35 10.78 -16.29
C GLY A 137 -21.31 9.72 -15.91
N SER A 138 -21.11 8.70 -16.73
CA SER A 138 -20.09 7.67 -16.49
C SER A 138 -18.67 8.21 -16.64
N PHE A 139 -18.46 9.16 -17.55
CA PHE A 139 -17.19 9.88 -17.67
C PHE A 139 -16.89 10.68 -16.39
N GLU A 140 -17.85 11.45 -15.88
CA GLU A 140 -17.71 12.22 -14.64
C GLU A 140 -17.45 11.32 -13.42
N ILE A 141 -18.14 10.16 -13.33
CA ILE A 141 -17.92 9.18 -12.25
C ILE A 141 -16.49 8.61 -12.36
N ALA A 142 -15.98 8.34 -13.57
CA ALA A 142 -14.63 7.81 -13.76
C ALA A 142 -13.56 8.83 -13.37
N GLN A 143 -13.76 10.09 -13.73
CA GLN A 143 -12.89 11.19 -13.35
C GLN A 143 -12.85 11.34 -11.82
N ASN A 144 -14.02 11.38 -11.17
CA ASN A 144 -14.12 11.48 -9.71
C ASN A 144 -13.49 10.26 -9.01
N TYR A 145 -13.64 9.06 -9.55
CA TYR A 145 -12.99 7.87 -9.02
C TYR A 145 -11.46 8.04 -8.96
N LEU A 146 -10.84 8.44 -10.08
CA LEU A 146 -9.40 8.64 -10.16
C LEU A 146 -8.93 9.75 -9.21
N LEU A 147 -9.63 10.88 -9.17
CA LEU A 147 -9.29 11.99 -8.27
C LEU A 147 -9.30 11.55 -6.80
N ASN A 148 -10.31 10.79 -6.37
CA ASN A 148 -10.39 10.31 -4.99
C ASN A 148 -9.30 9.28 -4.66
N ILE A 149 -8.91 8.43 -5.60
CA ILE A 149 -7.76 7.52 -5.39
C ILE A 149 -6.47 8.31 -5.27
N ILE A 150 -6.24 9.28 -6.16
CA ILE A 150 -5.03 10.10 -6.12
C ILE A 150 -4.95 10.85 -4.77
N ASP A 151 -6.04 11.45 -4.32
CA ASP A 151 -6.10 12.12 -3.02
C ASP A 151 -5.86 11.16 -1.86
N ALA A 152 -6.37 9.93 -1.92
CA ALA A 152 -6.07 8.91 -0.94
C ALA A 152 -4.56 8.59 -0.92
N LEU A 153 -3.95 8.33 -2.08
CA LEU A 153 -2.51 8.01 -2.18
C LEU A 153 -1.63 9.16 -1.68
N ILE A 154 -1.96 10.42 -2.01
CA ILE A 154 -1.24 11.59 -1.48
C ILE A 154 -1.31 11.62 0.05
N ASN A 155 -2.49 11.38 0.63
CA ASN A 155 -2.62 11.34 2.08
C ASN A 155 -1.91 10.15 2.72
N HIS A 156 -1.85 9.00 2.06
CA HIS A 156 -1.05 7.86 2.52
C HIS A 156 0.45 8.20 2.54
N LEU A 157 0.97 8.79 1.48
CA LEU A 157 2.37 9.25 1.41
C LEU A 157 2.67 10.32 2.47
N LYS A 158 1.77 11.28 2.68
CA LYS A 158 1.91 12.28 3.76
C LYS A 158 1.93 11.60 5.13
N PHE A 159 1.07 10.62 5.37
CA PHE A 159 1.11 9.82 6.60
C PHE A 159 2.48 9.13 6.80
N VAL A 160 3.04 8.50 5.76
CA VAL A 160 4.36 7.86 5.82
C VAL A 160 5.46 8.90 6.04
N LYS A 161 5.39 10.05 5.36
CA LYS A 161 6.31 11.18 5.55
C LYS A 161 6.35 11.63 7.01
N GLU A 162 5.19 11.86 7.64
CA GLU A 162 5.13 12.25 9.05
C GLU A 162 5.68 11.16 9.98
N LYS A 163 5.55 9.87 9.63
CA LYS A 163 6.14 8.76 10.38
C LYS A 163 7.67 8.73 10.28
N VAL A 164 8.21 8.88 9.07
CA VAL A 164 9.65 8.98 8.83
C VAL A 164 10.22 10.20 9.55
N GLN A 165 9.58 11.37 9.40
CA GLN A 165 9.98 12.60 10.06
C GLN A 165 9.80 12.57 11.58
N GLY A 166 8.96 11.68 12.12
CA GLY A 166 8.76 11.51 13.56
C GLY A 166 9.59 10.40 14.20
N SER A 167 10.40 9.67 13.42
CA SER A 167 11.26 8.60 13.93
C SER A 167 12.57 9.18 14.47
N GLU A 168 12.94 8.82 15.69
CA GLU A 168 14.22 9.20 16.31
C GLU A 168 15.29 8.15 15.99
N GLU A 169 14.85 6.98 15.54
CA GLU A 169 15.62 5.78 15.17
C GLU A 169 16.23 5.86 13.75
N LEU A 170 15.98 6.94 13.01
CA LEU A 170 16.54 7.18 11.68
C LEU A 170 17.58 8.30 11.73
N SER A 171 18.67 8.15 10.96
CA SER A 171 19.65 9.22 10.80
C SER A 171 19.05 10.41 10.04
N GLU A 172 19.62 11.61 10.21
CA GLU A 172 19.16 12.81 9.48
C GLU A 172 19.23 12.61 7.96
N GLN A 173 20.26 11.89 7.49
CA GLN A 173 20.44 11.58 6.07
C GLN A 173 19.34 10.62 5.58
N ASP A 174 19.05 9.54 6.32
CA ASP A 174 17.99 8.58 5.96
C ASP A 174 16.62 9.25 5.90
N VAL A 175 16.33 10.13 6.87
CA VAL A 175 15.10 10.92 6.88
C VAL A 175 15.04 11.81 5.65
N LYS A 176 16.12 12.54 5.34
CA LYS A 176 16.17 13.45 4.19
C LYS A 176 15.95 12.71 2.87
N GLU A 177 16.63 11.58 2.68
CA GLU A 177 16.49 10.77 1.46
C GLU A 177 15.07 10.21 1.32
N SER A 178 14.52 9.64 2.40
CA SER A 178 13.18 9.06 2.39
C SER A 178 12.11 10.14 2.16
N VAL A 179 12.23 11.29 2.82
CA VAL A 179 11.34 12.44 2.59
C VAL A 179 11.44 12.95 1.15
N SER A 180 12.65 13.02 0.58
CA SER A 180 12.84 13.45 -0.82
C SER A 180 12.18 12.50 -1.82
N ARG A 181 12.27 11.17 -1.60
CA ARG A 181 11.58 10.19 -2.46
C ARG A 181 10.06 10.32 -2.35
N ILE A 182 9.55 10.43 -1.13
CA ILE A 182 8.11 10.60 -0.88
C ILE A 182 7.59 11.89 -1.52
N ASP A 183 8.29 13.02 -1.37
CA ASP A 183 7.90 14.30 -1.96
C ASP A 183 7.90 14.25 -3.50
N ALA A 184 8.85 13.53 -4.11
CA ALA A 184 8.85 13.31 -5.55
C ALA A 184 7.63 12.51 -6.02
N LEU A 185 7.21 11.48 -5.26
CA LEU A 185 6.00 10.72 -5.56
C LEU A 185 4.72 11.54 -5.36
N ILE A 186 4.66 12.39 -4.32
CA ILE A 186 3.56 13.34 -4.12
C ILE A 186 3.45 14.29 -5.32
N GLY A 187 4.57 14.85 -5.79
CA GLY A 187 4.60 15.72 -6.96
C GLY A 187 4.04 15.03 -8.22
N LYS A 188 4.47 13.79 -8.50
CA LYS A 188 3.92 13.00 -9.63
C LYS A 188 2.42 12.77 -9.51
N LEU A 189 1.90 12.54 -8.31
CA LEU A 189 0.47 12.36 -8.06
C LEU A 189 -0.31 13.67 -8.22
N GLU A 190 0.22 14.80 -7.79
CA GLU A 190 -0.40 16.13 -7.96
C GLU A 190 -0.45 16.55 -9.44
N ASP A 191 0.61 16.25 -10.20
CA ASP A 191 0.61 16.43 -11.65
C ASP A 191 -0.46 15.55 -12.33
N LEU A 192 -0.54 14.28 -11.93
CA LEU A 192 -1.55 13.36 -12.45
C LEU A 192 -2.96 13.81 -12.07
N LYS A 193 -3.17 14.34 -10.86
CA LYS A 193 -4.45 14.92 -10.42
C LYS A 193 -4.89 16.05 -11.35
N THR A 194 -3.96 16.94 -11.71
CA THR A 194 -4.21 18.06 -12.62
C THR A 194 -4.57 17.56 -14.03
N LYS A 195 -3.86 16.55 -14.53
CA LYS A 195 -4.19 15.94 -15.83
C LYS A 195 -5.57 15.27 -15.83
N VAL A 196 -5.95 14.60 -14.74
CA VAL A 196 -7.27 13.98 -14.59
C VAL A 196 -8.37 15.02 -14.56
N SER A 197 -8.19 16.16 -13.87
CA SER A 197 -9.22 17.22 -13.84
C SER A 197 -9.39 17.93 -15.19
N GLN A 198 -8.34 17.96 -16.02
CA GLN A 198 -8.36 18.55 -17.36
C GLN A 198 -8.77 17.58 -18.47
N ALA A 199 -8.89 16.28 -18.17
CA ALA A 199 -9.30 15.29 -19.17
C ALA A 199 -10.72 15.58 -19.66
N THR A 200 -10.92 15.50 -20.99
CA THR A 200 -12.21 15.76 -21.65
C THR A 200 -12.73 14.53 -22.41
N THR A 201 -11.87 13.52 -22.59
CA THR A 201 -12.19 12.33 -23.38
C THR A 201 -11.96 11.04 -22.60
N ARG A 202 -12.70 10.00 -22.95
CA ARG A 202 -12.60 8.67 -22.34
C ARG A 202 -11.19 8.08 -22.48
N ASP A 203 -10.57 8.25 -23.64
CA ASP A 203 -9.25 7.67 -23.92
C ASP A 203 -8.16 8.27 -23.04
N GLN A 204 -8.24 9.59 -22.77
CA GLN A 204 -7.37 10.25 -21.79
C GLN A 204 -7.54 9.65 -20.39
N ILE A 205 -8.78 9.40 -19.94
CA ILE A 205 -9.03 8.78 -18.62
C ILE A 205 -8.44 7.36 -18.54
N ILE A 206 -8.52 6.58 -19.63
CA ILE A 206 -7.95 5.22 -19.68
C ILE A 206 -6.42 5.27 -19.54
N GLU A 207 -5.78 6.17 -20.30
CA GLU A 207 -4.33 6.38 -20.26
C GLU A 207 -3.87 6.85 -18.87
N LEU A 208 -4.54 7.86 -18.31
CA LEU A 208 -4.23 8.38 -16.97
C LEU A 208 -4.41 7.32 -15.87
N ASN A 209 -5.39 6.42 -16.01
CA ASN A 209 -5.56 5.28 -15.10
C ASN A 209 -4.42 4.26 -15.22
N SER A 210 -3.86 4.04 -16.41
CA SER A 210 -2.68 3.20 -16.58
C SER A 210 -1.47 3.78 -15.84
N GLN A 211 -1.23 5.08 -16.00
CA GLN A 211 -0.17 5.82 -15.29
C GLN A 211 -0.37 5.77 -13.77
N LEU A 212 -1.61 5.96 -13.30
CA LEU A 212 -1.96 5.82 -11.88
C LEU A 212 -1.59 4.45 -11.33
N ARG A 213 -1.88 3.37 -12.07
CA ARG A 213 -1.57 1.99 -11.63
C ARG A 213 -0.07 1.74 -11.49
N GLN A 214 0.75 2.35 -12.33
CA GLN A 214 2.21 2.28 -12.20
C GLN A 214 2.65 3.03 -10.94
N LEU A 215 2.21 4.28 -10.77
CA LEU A 215 2.51 5.06 -9.56
C LEU A 215 2.04 4.39 -8.27
N MET A 216 0.90 3.69 -8.28
CA MET A 216 0.43 2.93 -7.12
C MET A 216 1.41 1.83 -6.68
N LYS A 217 2.13 1.20 -7.62
CA LYS A 217 3.16 0.21 -7.28
C LYS A 217 4.36 0.89 -6.65
N ASP A 218 4.79 2.02 -7.21
CA ASP A 218 5.92 2.80 -6.69
C ASP A 218 5.60 3.33 -5.27
N VAL A 219 4.41 3.90 -5.08
CA VAL A 219 3.89 4.34 -3.77
C VAL A 219 3.92 3.19 -2.77
N LYS A 220 3.43 2.01 -3.16
CA LYS A 220 3.43 0.85 -2.26
C LYS A 220 4.86 0.45 -1.88
N ALA A 221 5.75 0.32 -2.87
CA ALA A 221 7.13 -0.11 -2.64
C ALA A 221 7.89 0.87 -1.72
N ASP A 222 7.78 2.17 -1.96
CA ASP A 222 8.49 3.19 -1.16
C ASP A 222 7.88 3.35 0.24
N SER A 223 6.55 3.24 0.38
CA SER A 223 5.88 3.18 1.68
C SER A 223 6.31 1.97 2.51
N ASP A 224 6.31 0.77 1.90
CA ASP A 224 6.70 -0.47 2.57
C ASP A 224 8.17 -0.41 3.00
N LEU A 225 9.06 0.03 2.09
CA LEU A 225 10.49 0.21 2.38
C LEU A 225 10.72 1.19 3.54
N SER A 226 10.05 2.35 3.53
CA SER A 226 10.21 3.36 4.58
C SER A 226 9.73 2.87 5.94
N ILE A 227 8.61 2.13 5.99
CA ILE A 227 8.09 1.57 7.25
C ILE A 227 8.98 0.44 7.76
N GLU A 228 9.45 -0.45 6.89
CA GLU A 228 10.36 -1.54 7.28
C GLU A 228 11.71 -1.00 7.74
N HIS A 229 12.22 0.08 7.13
CA HIS A 229 13.46 0.72 7.60
C HIS A 229 13.32 1.24 9.04
N ILE A 230 12.24 1.97 9.35
CA ILE A 230 11.94 2.41 10.73
C ILE A 230 11.87 1.22 11.68
N ARG A 231 11.18 0.14 11.27
CA ARG A 231 11.00 -1.07 12.08
C ARG A 231 12.34 -1.76 12.36
N HIS A 232 13.17 -1.91 11.34
CA HIS A 232 14.45 -2.60 11.44
C HIS A 232 15.39 -1.86 12.40
N LYS A 233 15.51 -0.54 12.26
CA LYS A 233 16.34 0.29 13.16
C LYS A 233 15.85 0.19 14.62
N ARG A 234 14.54 0.28 14.83
CA ARG A 234 13.96 0.10 16.17
C ARG A 234 14.22 -1.29 16.78
N ILE A 235 14.17 -2.36 15.98
CA ILE A 235 14.51 -3.71 16.46
C ILE A 235 16.00 -3.82 16.79
N GLY A 236 16.87 -3.24 15.95
CA GLY A 236 18.31 -3.18 16.20
C GLY A 236 18.65 -2.53 17.54
N GLU A 237 18.07 -1.36 17.83
CA GLU A 237 18.25 -0.68 19.12
C GLU A 237 17.79 -1.52 20.31
N ILE A 238 16.69 -2.26 20.19
CA ILE A 238 16.20 -3.14 21.25
C ILE A 238 17.19 -4.29 21.50
N LEU A 239 17.73 -4.89 20.44
CA LEU A 239 18.71 -5.97 20.54
C LEU A 239 20.01 -5.46 21.18
N GLU A 240 20.53 -4.31 20.75
CA GLU A 240 21.73 -3.69 21.33
C GLU A 240 21.54 -3.40 22.83
N ARG A 241 20.39 -2.86 23.22
CA ARG A 241 20.05 -2.63 24.64
C ARG A 241 19.98 -3.94 25.43
N ALA A 242 19.44 -5.00 24.85
CA ALA A 242 19.39 -6.31 25.49
C ALA A 242 20.82 -6.88 25.71
N GLU A 243 21.68 -6.84 24.70
CA GLU A 243 23.07 -7.29 24.78
C GLU A 243 23.87 -6.51 25.84
N HIS A 244 23.70 -5.19 25.91
CA HIS A 244 24.33 -4.37 26.93
C HIS A 244 23.86 -4.72 28.35
N LEU A 245 22.58 -5.06 28.52
CA LEU A 245 22.04 -5.50 29.81
C LEU A 245 22.61 -6.87 30.20
N GLU A 246 22.68 -7.82 29.27
CA GLU A 246 23.30 -9.13 29.50
C GLU A 246 24.76 -8.99 29.92
N ALA A 247 25.54 -8.17 29.20
CA ALA A 247 26.94 -7.91 29.54
C ALA A 247 27.12 -7.26 30.92
N LYS A 248 26.18 -6.41 31.35
CA LYS A 248 26.19 -5.82 32.70
C LYS A 248 25.85 -6.86 33.77
N LEU A 249 24.85 -7.70 33.53
CA LEU A 249 24.45 -8.75 34.48
C LEU A 249 25.57 -9.79 34.66
N ALA A 250 26.27 -10.17 33.59
CA ALA A 250 27.39 -11.10 33.63
C ALA A 250 28.59 -10.59 34.47
N ARG A 251 28.70 -9.28 34.71
CA ARG A 251 29.75 -8.69 35.57
C ARG A 251 29.42 -8.70 37.06
N ILE A 252 28.16 -8.96 37.41
CA ILE A 252 27.68 -8.95 38.81
C ILE A 252 27.68 -10.37 39.40
N GLN A 253 27.70 -11.39 38.54
CA GLN A 253 27.85 -12.81 38.92
C GLN A 253 29.32 -13.18 39.08
#